data_AF-A0A5C9A854-F1
#
_entry.id   AF-A0A5C9A854-F1
#
_cell.length_a   1.000
_cell.length_b   1.000
_cell.length_c   1.000
_cell.angle_alpha   90.00
_cell.angle_beta   90.00
_cell.angle_gamma   90.00
#
_symmetry.space_group_name_H-M   'P 1'
#
loop_
_entity.id
_entity.type
_entity.pdbx_description
1 polymer ?
#
loop_
_entity_poly.entity_id
_entity_poly.type
_entity_poly.pdbx_seq_one_letter_code
_entity_poly.pdbx_strand_id
1 'polypeptide(L)'
;MKKLTLFATLLLLLPFAGSASAQDVGKLMEAVDKDKAVESVDQEKLGEAVSEDGVDYQKAYDSVDKQKAADAIDMDKVKEAMSDKE
;
A
#
# COMPACT_ATOMS: atom_id res chain seq x y z
N MET A 1 4.52 -4.93 -13.32
CA MET A 1 3.29 -4.16 -12.99
C MET A 1 2.69 -4.55 -11.65
N LYS A 2 2.35 -5.83 -11.37
CA LYS A 2 1.94 -6.26 -10.00
C LYS A 2 2.90 -5.83 -8.88
N LYS A 3 4.21 -5.87 -9.14
CA LYS A 3 5.25 -5.42 -8.21
C LYS A 3 5.22 -3.91 -7.92
N LEU A 4 4.74 -3.10 -8.85
CA LEU A 4 4.66 -1.63 -8.74
C LEU A 4 3.44 -1.22 -7.90
N THR A 5 2.30 -1.91 -8.11
CA THR A 5 1.11 -1.78 -7.27
C THR A 5 1.41 -2.21 -5.83
N LEU A 6 2.06 -3.35 -5.65
CA LEU A 6 2.46 -3.85 -4.33
C LEU A 6 3.42 -2.88 -3.62
N PHE A 7 4.25 -2.15 -4.37
CA PHE A 7 5.13 -1.10 -3.85
C PHE A 7 4.34 0.14 -3.39
N ALA A 8 3.35 0.58 -4.17
CA ALA A 8 2.48 1.71 -3.82
C ALA A 8 1.61 1.43 -2.59
N THR A 9 1.05 0.22 -2.50
CA THR A 9 0.27 -0.23 -1.34
C THR A 9 1.14 -0.36 -0.08
N LEU A 10 2.36 -0.88 -0.22
CA LEU A 10 3.32 -0.97 0.88
C LEU A 10 3.75 0.41 1.37
N LEU A 11 3.89 1.39 0.46
CA LEU A 11 4.21 2.77 0.79
C LEU A 11 3.14 3.44 1.67
N LEU A 12 1.88 3.09 1.45
CA LEU A 12 0.74 3.56 2.23
C LEU A 12 0.71 2.99 3.66
N LEU A 13 1.30 1.80 3.85
CA LEU A 13 1.43 1.14 5.14
C LEU A 13 2.70 1.52 5.92
N LEU A 14 3.66 2.22 5.30
CA LEU A 14 4.89 2.69 5.95
C LEU A 14 4.66 3.50 7.25
N PRO A 15 3.63 4.36 7.38
CA PRO A 15 3.36 5.05 8.65
C PRO A 15 2.99 4.08 9.79
N PHE A 16 2.45 2.91 9.45
CA PHE A 16 2.08 1.85 10.39
C PHE A 16 3.22 0.86 10.66
N ALA A 17 4.29 0.90 9.85
CA ALA A 17 5.46 0.03 9.98
C ALA A 17 6.46 0.49 11.05
N GLY A 18 6.18 1.56 11.80
CA GLY A 18 7.11 2.25 12.70
C GLY A 18 7.76 1.41 13.81
N SER A 19 7.37 0.15 14.01
CA SER A 19 8.06 -0.83 14.86
C SER A 19 7.72 -2.29 14.50
N ALA A 20 7.17 -2.53 13.31
CA ALA A 20 6.63 -3.83 12.92
C ALA A 20 7.77 -4.81 12.62
N SER A 21 7.78 -5.97 13.29
CA SER A 21 8.66 -7.08 12.94
C SER A 21 8.24 -7.66 11.58
N ALA A 22 9.09 -8.46 10.92
CA ALA A 22 8.76 -9.05 9.61
C ALA A 22 7.45 -9.89 9.64
N GLN A 23 7.08 -10.43 10.81
CA GLN A 23 5.80 -11.11 11.02
C GLN A 23 4.62 -10.13 11.05
N ASP A 24 4.76 -8.99 11.71
CA ASP A 24 3.73 -7.95 11.78
C ASP A 24 3.49 -7.32 10.41
N VAL A 25 4.55 -7.14 9.61
CA VAL A 25 4.43 -6.68 8.21
C VAL A 25 3.67 -7.70 7.35
N GLY A 26 3.87 -8.99 7.60
CA GLY A 26 3.10 -10.06 6.95
C GLY A 26 1.61 -9.98 7.27
N LYS A 27 1.27 -9.83 8.56
CA LYS A 27 -0.12 -9.66 9.02
C LYS A 27 -0.76 -8.36 8.52
N LEU A 28 -0.02 -7.26 8.48
CA LEU A 28 -0.47 -6.00 7.89
C LEU A 28 -0.79 -6.14 6.39
N MET A 29 -0.01 -6.94 5.65
CA MET A 29 -0.29 -7.27 4.25
C MET A 29 -1.48 -8.22 4.05
N GLU A 30 -1.88 -8.97 5.09
CA GLU A 30 -3.12 -9.75 5.12
C GLU A 30 -4.35 -8.89 5.46
N ALA A 31 -4.15 -7.78 6.16
CA ALA A 31 -5.18 -6.77 6.41
C ALA A 31 -5.54 -5.98 5.14
N VAL A 32 -4.73 -6.06 4.08
CA VAL A 32 -5.01 -5.41 2.80
C VAL A 32 -5.75 -6.34 1.86
N ASP A 33 -6.93 -5.91 1.44
CA ASP A 33 -7.61 -6.44 0.27
C ASP A 33 -6.87 -6.02 -1.00
N LYS A 34 -6.13 -6.96 -1.58
CA LYS A 34 -5.25 -6.70 -2.73
C LYS A 34 -6.03 -6.33 -3.98
N ASP A 35 -7.26 -6.82 -4.13
CA ASP A 35 -8.06 -6.51 -5.32
C ASP A 35 -8.55 -5.07 -5.23
N LYS A 36 -9.10 -4.65 -4.08
CA LYS A 36 -9.49 -3.26 -3.84
C LYS A 36 -8.29 -2.29 -3.85
N ALA A 37 -7.14 -2.73 -3.34
CA ALA A 37 -5.91 -1.94 -3.36
C ALA A 37 -5.34 -1.76 -4.77
N VAL A 38 -5.65 -2.66 -5.72
CA VAL A 38 -5.32 -2.47 -7.13
C VAL A 38 -6.31 -1.48 -7.77
N GLU A 39 -7.59 -1.54 -7.41
CA GLU A 39 -8.63 -0.62 -7.89
C GLU A 39 -8.46 0.82 -7.40
N SER A 40 -7.70 1.03 -6.32
CA SER A 40 -7.34 2.36 -5.83
C SER A 40 -6.19 2.99 -6.62
N VAL A 41 -5.52 2.24 -7.50
CA VAL A 41 -4.39 2.74 -8.29
C VAL A 41 -4.82 2.95 -9.74
N ASP A 42 -4.73 4.20 -10.18
CA ASP A 42 -4.83 4.59 -11.59
C ASP A 42 -3.57 4.11 -12.32
N GLN A 43 -3.69 2.97 -13.00
CA GLN A 43 -2.56 2.33 -13.68
C GLN A 43 -2.00 3.16 -14.83
N GLU A 44 -2.82 4.02 -15.44
CA GLU A 44 -2.39 4.90 -16.52
C GLU A 44 -1.47 5.98 -15.95
N LYS A 45 -1.93 6.68 -14.91
CA LYS A 45 -1.11 7.70 -14.20
C LYS A 45 0.13 7.12 -13.53
N LEU A 46 0.02 5.92 -12.95
CA LEU A 46 1.16 5.22 -12.36
C LEU A 46 2.19 4.83 -13.44
N GLY A 47 1.72 4.47 -14.64
CA GLY A 47 2.59 4.26 -15.80
C GLY A 47 3.32 5.53 -16.22
N GLU A 48 2.63 6.68 -16.23
CA GLU A 48 3.23 7.99 -16.51
C GLU A 48 4.21 8.46 -15.43
N ALA A 49 4.07 7.94 -14.21
CA ALA A 49 5.00 8.20 -13.11
C ALA A 49 6.32 7.41 -13.25
N VAL A 50 6.37 6.37 -14.08
CA VAL A 50 7.56 5.56 -14.31
C VAL A 50 8.15 5.89 -15.68
N SER A 51 9.31 6.53 -15.67
CA SER A 51 10.07 6.90 -16.88
C SER A 51 11.40 6.15 -16.93
N GLU A 52 12.09 6.17 -18.07
CA GLU A 52 13.45 5.63 -18.18
C GLU A 52 14.44 6.32 -17.23
N ASP A 53 14.22 7.60 -16.92
CA ASP A 53 15.03 8.39 -15.98
C ASP A 53 14.72 8.13 -14.50
N GLY A 54 13.65 7.39 -14.18
CA GLY A 54 13.29 7.04 -12.79
C GLY A 54 11.80 7.15 -12.48
N VAL A 55 11.49 7.22 -11.19
CA VAL A 55 10.11 7.27 -10.68
C VAL A 55 9.79 8.67 -10.17
N ASP A 56 8.79 9.30 -10.77
CA ASP A 56 8.16 10.52 -10.25
C ASP A 56 7.22 10.14 -9.11
N TYR A 57 7.74 10.19 -7.89
CA TYR A 57 7.00 9.82 -6.68
C TYR A 57 5.76 10.69 -6.46
N GLN A 58 5.74 11.92 -6.96
CA GLN A 58 4.59 12.80 -6.79
C GLN A 58 3.45 12.34 -7.69
N LYS A 59 3.73 12.06 -8.97
CA LYS A 59 2.75 11.45 -9.87
C LYS A 59 2.32 10.05 -9.43
N ALA A 60 3.26 9.25 -8.91
CA ALA A 60 2.94 7.93 -8.37
C ALA A 60 1.99 8.05 -7.17
N TYR A 61 2.17 9.05 -6.32
CA TYR A 61 1.28 9.32 -5.20
C TYR A 61 -0.10 9.84 -5.67
N ASP A 62 -0.13 10.73 -6.67
CA ASP A 62 -1.36 11.25 -7.28
C ASP A 62 -2.14 10.19 -8.08
N SER A 63 -1.47 9.10 -8.48
CA SER A 63 -2.12 7.95 -9.11
C SER A 63 -2.92 7.09 -8.11
N VAL A 64 -2.78 7.33 -6.80
CA VAL A 64 -3.48 6.56 -5.76
C VAL A 64 -4.70 7.34 -5.25
N ASP A 65 -5.88 6.74 -5.43
CA ASP A 65 -7.10 7.16 -4.76
C ASP A 65 -7.04 6.75 -3.28
N LYS A 66 -6.77 7.71 -2.41
CA LYS A 66 -6.60 7.48 -0.98
C LYS A 66 -7.87 7.00 -0.29
N GLN A 67 -9.05 7.36 -0.80
CA GLN A 67 -10.31 6.88 -0.22
C GLN A 67 -10.47 5.39 -0.50
N LYS A 68 -10.33 4.99 -1.77
CA LYS A 68 -10.38 3.57 -2.15
C LYS A 68 -9.26 2.76 -1.50
N ALA A 69 -8.07 3.34 -1.37
CA ALA A 69 -6.96 2.68 -0.69
C ALA A 69 -7.24 2.47 0.80
N ALA A 70 -7.91 3.41 1.47
CA ALA A 70 -8.34 3.22 2.85
C ALA A 70 -9.45 2.15 2.97
N ASP A 71 -10.39 2.10 2.02
CA ASP A 71 -11.43 1.05 1.97
C ASP A 71 -10.86 -0.35 1.69
N ALA A 72 -9.65 -0.43 1.15
CA ALA A 72 -8.92 -1.68 0.95
C ALA A 72 -8.22 -2.18 2.22
N ILE A 73 -8.20 -1.39 3.29
CA ILE A 73 -7.54 -1.73 4.55
C ILE A 73 -8.57 -2.18 5.59
N ASP A 74 -8.43 -3.41 6.06
CA ASP A 74 -9.16 -3.94 7.20
C ASP A 74 -8.53 -3.41 8.49
N MET A 75 -9.10 -2.32 9.00
CA MET A 75 -8.59 -1.65 10.20
C MET A 75 -8.66 -2.52 11.46
N ASP A 76 -9.51 -3.54 11.51
CA ASP A 76 -9.59 -4.44 12.65
C ASP A 76 -8.43 -5.43 12.61
N LYS A 77 -8.10 -5.98 11.44
CA LYS A 77 -6.86 -6.77 11.26
C LYS A 77 -5.59 -5.95 11.45
N VAL A 78 -5.57 -4.68 11.06
CA VAL A 78 -4.44 -3.79 11.34
C VAL A 78 -4.25 -3.63 12.85
N LYS A 79 -5.33 -3.40 13.60
CA LYS A 79 -5.25 -3.30 15.07
C LYS A 79 -4.78 -4.61 15.71
N GLU A 80 -5.27 -5.76 15.25
CA GLU A 80 -4.78 -7.07 15.70
C GLU A 80 -3.28 -7.20 15.44
N ALA A 81 -2.83 -6.93 14.22
CA ALA A 81 -1.42 -6.97 13.83
C ALA A 81 -0.53 -5.99 14.62
N MET A 82 -1.04 -4.83 15.01
CA MET A 82 -0.31 -3.86 15.83
C MET A 82 -0.38 -4.14 17.35
N SER A 83 -1.38 -4.89 17.80
CA SER A 83 -1.57 -5.26 19.21
C SER A 83 -0.91 -6.59 19.57
N ASP A 84 -0.55 -7.40 18.57
CA ASP A 84 0.18 -8.67 18.67
C ASP A 84 1.66 -8.52 19.14
N LYS A 85 1.97 -7.46 19.89
CA LYS A 85 3.19 -7.39 20.72
C LYS A 85 3.02 -8.29 21.93
N GLU A 86 3.25 -9.59 21.76
CA GLU A 86 3.67 -10.49 22.86
C GLU A 86 5.18 -10.70 22.83
#